data_AF-A0A966BL87-F1
#
_entry.id   AF-A0A966BL87-F1
#
_cell.length_a   1.000
_cell.length_b   1.000
_cell.length_c   1.000
_cell.angle_alpha   90.00
_cell.angle_beta   90.00
_cell.angle_gamma   90.00
#
_symmetry.space_group_name_H-M   'P 1'
#
loop_
_entity.id
_entity.type
_entity.pdbx_description
1 polymer ?
#
loop_
_entity_poly.entity_id
_entity_poly.type
_entity_poly.pdbx_seq_one_letter_code
_entity_poly.pdbx_strand_id
1 'polypeptide(L)'
;MFAYSNLAVLNVSFVVVLSLALSGVALCSVLHLVGAKWQNEVKHLATSLFALFPLAFVLLVVILLNGPAFFSWWGHKVGVHASIPSWYQPHWFIAREVIGMLFMMVLYWVFIKRQNVCDRSPADA
;
A
#
# COMPACT_ATOMS: atom_id res chain seq x y z
N MET A 1 -10.08 22.78 11.63
CA MET A 1 -8.61 22.66 11.51
C MET A 1 -8.19 21.40 12.23
N PHE A 2 -7.62 20.41 11.55
CA PHE A 2 -6.99 19.28 12.23
C PHE A 2 -5.70 19.77 12.89
N ALA A 3 -5.54 19.55 14.20
CA ALA A 3 -4.30 19.86 14.90
C ALA A 3 -3.15 19.02 14.30
N TYR A 4 -1.92 19.56 14.26
CA TYR A 4 -0.74 18.88 13.70
C TYR A 4 -0.53 17.47 14.28
N SER A 5 -0.84 17.28 15.56
CA SER A 5 -0.82 15.98 16.24
C SER A 5 -1.71 14.93 15.52
N ASN A 6 -2.92 15.31 15.11
CA ASN A 6 -3.84 14.40 14.42
C ASN A 6 -3.34 14.03 13.01
N LEU A 7 -2.63 14.94 12.34
CA LEU A 7 -2.06 14.67 11.01
C LEU A 7 -0.88 13.70 11.12
N ALA A 8 0.02 13.91 12.08
CA ALA A 8 1.14 12.99 12.32
C ALA A 8 0.65 11.57 12.66
N VAL A 9 -0.37 11.46 13.52
CA VAL A 9 -1.01 10.17 13.85
C VAL A 9 -1.59 9.51 12.60
N LEU A 10 -2.32 10.26 11.77
CA LEU A 10 -2.90 9.72 10.53
C LEU A 10 -1.82 9.14 9.59
N ASN A 11 -0.71 9.84 9.42
CA ASN A 11 0.38 9.39 8.55
C ASN A 11 1.04 8.12 9.10
N VAL A 12 1.35 8.08 10.41
CA VAL A 12 1.92 6.88 11.04
C VAL A 12 0.95 5.70 10.95
N SER A 13 -0.34 5.91 11.21
CA SER A 13 -1.36 4.88 11.06
C SER A 13 -1.43 4.35 9.63
N PHE A 14 -1.39 5.23 8.63
CA PHE A 14 -1.34 4.82 7.22
C PHE A 14 -0.13 3.93 6.93
N VAL A 15 1.08 4.35 7.32
CA VAL A 15 2.32 3.59 7.07
C VAL A 15 2.28 2.23 7.75
N VAL A 16 1.82 2.16 9.01
CA VAL A 16 1.73 0.90 9.75
C VAL A 16 0.73 -0.05 9.10
N VAL A 17 -0.49 0.42 8.80
CA VAL A 17 -1.54 -0.40 8.20
C VAL A 17 -1.13 -0.88 6.81
N LEU A 18 -0.55 0.00 5.99
CA LEU A 18 -0.06 -0.36 4.67
C LEU A 18 1.08 -1.40 4.76
N SER A 19 2.05 -1.19 5.64
CA SER A 19 3.19 -2.12 5.81
C SER A 19 2.73 -3.49 6.27
N LEU A 20 1.74 -3.58 7.17
CA LEU A 20 1.14 -4.84 7.60
C LEU A 20 0.40 -5.54 6.44
N ALA A 21 -0.37 -4.79 5.66
CA ALA A 21 -1.06 -5.34 4.49
C ALA A 21 -0.08 -5.89 3.44
N LEU A 22 1.02 -5.17 3.19
CA LEU A 22 2.04 -5.57 2.21
C LEU A 22 2.89 -6.75 2.69
N SER A 23 3.32 -6.73 3.96
CA SER A 23 4.21 -7.74 4.52
C SER A 23 3.54 -9.12 4.64
N GLY A 24 2.23 -9.19 4.88
CA GLY A 24 1.49 -10.46 4.91
C GLY A 24 1.61 -11.23 3.59
N VAL A 25 1.27 -10.59 2.47
CA VAL A 25 1.35 -11.23 1.14
C VAL A 25 2.81 -11.47 0.73
N ALA A 26 3.71 -10.54 1.05
CA ALA A 26 5.13 -10.71 0.79
C ALA A 26 5.71 -11.94 1.51
N LEU A 27 5.37 -12.13 2.79
CA LEU A 27 5.80 -13.30 3.57
C LEU A 27 5.30 -14.60 2.95
N CYS A 28 4.03 -14.67 2.52
CA CYS A 28 3.49 -15.82 1.81
C CYS A 28 4.27 -16.12 0.52
N SER A 29 4.62 -15.09 -0.26
CA SER A 29 5.37 -15.27 -1.50
C SER A 29 6.78 -15.83 -1.26
N VAL A 30 7.46 -15.38 -0.20
CA VAL A 30 8.80 -15.86 0.16
C VAL A 30 8.73 -17.30 0.68
N LEU A 31 7.78 -17.62 1.56
CA LEU A 31 7.60 -18.98 2.08
C LEU A 31 7.32 -19.99 0.95
N HIS A 32 6.53 -19.57 -0.04
CA HIS A 32 6.28 -20.37 -1.23
C HIS A 32 7.54 -20.58 -2.06
N LEU A 33 8.35 -19.51 -2.25
CA LEU A 33 9.59 -19.58 -3.02
C LEU A 33 10.65 -20.49 -2.38
N VAL A 34 10.72 -20.52 -1.05
CA VAL A 34 11.66 -21.37 -0.29
C VAL A 34 11.12 -22.80 -0.11
N GLY A 35 9.86 -23.07 -0.47
CA GLY A 35 9.25 -24.39 -0.28
C GLY A 35 9.08 -24.75 1.20
N ALA A 36 8.79 -23.77 2.05
CA ALA A 36 8.69 -23.97 3.49
C ALA A 36 7.53 -24.91 3.85
N LYS A 37 7.81 -25.98 4.62
CA LYS A 37 6.78 -26.97 5.02
C LYS A 37 5.64 -26.38 5.86
N TRP A 38 5.93 -25.33 6.62
CA TRP A 38 4.98 -24.64 7.51
C TRP A 38 4.23 -23.49 6.82
N GLN A 39 4.38 -23.34 5.50
CA GLN A 39 3.73 -22.26 4.75
C GLN A 39 2.20 -22.28 4.91
N ASN A 40 1.57 -23.46 4.97
CA ASN A 40 0.12 -23.58 5.03
C ASN A 40 -0.48 -23.11 6.36
N GLU A 41 0.27 -23.24 7.46
CA GLU A 41 -0.16 -22.79 8.79
C GLU A 41 -0.28 -21.26 8.85
N VAL A 42 0.67 -20.57 8.21
CA VAL A 42 0.78 -19.10 8.30
C VAL A 42 0.10 -18.40 7.13
N LYS A 43 -0.09 -19.07 6.00
CA LYS A 43 -0.69 -18.49 4.79
C LYS A 43 -2.08 -17.90 5.05
N HIS A 44 -2.95 -18.58 5.80
CA HIS A 44 -4.28 -18.04 6.09
C HIS A 44 -4.24 -16.75 6.91
N LEU A 45 -3.39 -16.69 7.93
CA LEU A 45 -3.20 -15.48 8.74
C LEU A 45 -2.58 -14.35 7.91
N ALA A 46 -1.55 -14.67 7.13
CA ALA A 46 -0.82 -13.70 6.34
C ALA A 46 -1.64 -13.16 5.15
N THR A 47 -2.49 -13.97 4.52
CA THR A 47 -3.41 -13.52 3.46
C THR A 47 -4.61 -12.74 4.02
N SER A 48 -5.03 -12.99 5.26
CA SER A 48 -6.10 -12.19 5.89
C SER A 48 -5.66 -10.77 6.27
N LEU A 49 -4.35 -10.52 6.42
CA LEU A 49 -3.81 -9.14 6.54
C LEU A 49 -4.09 -8.29 5.29
N PHE A 50 -4.31 -8.89 4.12
CA PHE A 50 -4.69 -8.16 2.91
C PHE A 50 -6.04 -7.44 3.06
N ALA A 51 -6.90 -7.86 4.00
CA ALA A 51 -8.14 -7.14 4.33
C ALA A 51 -7.89 -5.72 4.88
N LEU A 52 -6.66 -5.41 5.32
CA LEU A 52 -6.25 -4.06 5.72
C LEU A 52 -5.91 -3.15 4.54
N PHE A 53 -5.73 -3.70 3.33
CA PHE A 53 -5.35 -2.92 2.15
C PHE A 53 -6.41 -1.88 1.74
N PRO A 54 -7.73 -2.19 1.71
CA PRO A 54 -8.76 -1.19 1.46
C PRO A 54 -8.77 -0.07 2.52
N LEU A 55 -8.50 -0.40 3.79
CA LEU A 55 -8.36 0.59 4.84
C LEU A 55 -7.16 1.51 4.59
N ALA A 56 -6.00 0.96 4.23
CA ALA A 56 -4.83 1.73 3.84
C ALA A 56 -5.12 2.65 2.64
N PHE A 57 -5.89 2.18 1.66
CA PHE A 57 -6.30 2.99 0.52
C PHE A 57 -7.19 4.17 0.93
N VAL A 58 -8.15 3.96 1.82
CA VAL A 58 -8.98 5.05 2.37
C VAL A 58 -8.11 6.07 3.12
N LEU A 59 -7.19 5.61 3.96
CA LEU A 59 -6.27 6.50 4.68
C LEU A 59 -5.41 7.32 3.71
N LEU A 60 -4.92 6.71 2.62
CA LEU A 60 -4.19 7.42 1.57
C LEU A 60 -5.05 8.53 0.95
N VAL A 61 -6.31 8.24 0.58
CA VAL A 61 -7.21 9.25 0.00
C VAL A 61 -7.39 10.44 0.95
N VAL A 62 -7.56 10.19 2.26
CA VAL A 62 -7.67 11.26 3.26
C VAL A 62 -6.39 12.10 3.33
N ILE A 63 -5.21 11.47 3.27
CA ILE A 63 -3.91 12.18 3.25
C ILE A 63 -3.78 13.04 1.99
N LEU A 64 -4.12 12.49 0.81
CA LEU A 64 -4.02 13.20 -0.47
C LEU A 64 -4.98 14.40 -0.55
N LEU A 65 -6.20 14.29 -0.01
CA LEU A 65 -7.14 15.41 0.09
C LEU A 65 -6.61 16.54 1.00
N ASN A 66 -5.78 16.20 1.99
CA ASN A 66 -5.14 17.14 2.90
C ASN A 66 -3.68 17.43 2.51
N GLY A 67 -3.27 17.15 1.26
CA GLY A 67 -1.89 17.27 0.78
C GLY A 67 -1.14 18.55 1.17
N PRO A 68 -1.76 19.76 1.13
CA PRO A 68 -1.08 21.00 1.55
C PRO A 68 -0.60 21.00 3.01
N ALA A 69 -1.24 20.24 3.89
CA ALA A 69 -0.89 20.15 5.30
C ALA A 69 0.20 19.09 5.59
N PHE A 70 0.35 18.10 4.70
CA PHE A 70 1.30 17.01 4.84
C PHE A 70 2.64 17.26 4.14
N PHE A 71 2.61 17.99 3.02
CA PHE A 71 3.75 18.16 2.14
C PHE A 71 4.13 19.63 2.06
N SER A 72 5.30 19.99 2.60
CA SER A 72 5.79 21.38 2.61
C SER A 72 6.01 21.98 1.22
N TRP A 73 6.16 21.15 0.19
CA TRP A 73 6.32 21.55 -1.21
C TRP A 73 4.99 21.71 -1.96
N TRP A 74 3.87 21.36 -1.34
CA TRP A 74 2.56 21.29 -1.98
C TRP A 74 1.95 22.69 -2.13
N GLY A 75 2.11 23.27 -3.32
CA GLY A 75 1.61 24.61 -3.65
C GLY A 75 2.66 25.71 -3.63
N HIS A 76 3.92 25.41 -3.27
CA HIS A 76 5.00 26.36 -3.49
C HIS A 76 5.26 26.49 -5.00
N LYS A 77 4.98 27.67 -5.57
CA LYS A 77 5.71 28.14 -6.74
C LYS A 77 7.10 28.49 -6.25
N VAL A 78 7.99 27.51 -6.22
CA VAL A 78 9.40 27.79 -5.92
C VAL A 78 9.86 28.85 -6.91
N GLY A 79 10.44 29.93 -6.39
CA GLY A 79 10.73 31.14 -7.14
C GLY A 79 11.53 30.88 -8.41
N VAL A 80 11.65 31.91 -9.24
CA VAL A 80 12.15 31.98 -10.64
C VAL A 80 13.43 31.15 -10.95
N HIS A 81 14.17 30.62 -9.97
CA HIS A 81 15.44 29.89 -10.15
C HIS A 81 15.48 28.46 -9.58
N ALA A 82 14.41 27.93 -9.01
CA ALA A 82 14.37 26.52 -8.60
C ALA A 82 13.06 25.88 -9.08
N SER A 83 13.08 25.34 -10.30
CA SER A 83 11.98 24.51 -10.77
C SER A 83 11.88 23.28 -9.88
N ILE A 84 10.75 23.09 -9.20
CA ILE A 84 10.45 21.80 -8.58
C ILE A 84 10.49 20.76 -9.72
N PRO A 85 11.27 19.66 -9.60
CA PRO A 85 11.27 18.60 -10.60
C PRO A 85 9.83 18.12 -10.85
N SER A 86 9.48 17.83 -12.11
CA SER A 86 8.14 17.37 -12.49
C SER A 86 7.63 16.19 -11.66
N TRP A 87 8.56 15.42 -11.07
CA TRP A 87 8.29 14.36 -10.12
C TRP A 87 7.41 14.75 -8.91
N TYR A 88 7.62 15.94 -8.35
CA TYR A 88 6.89 16.45 -7.19
C TYR A 88 5.71 17.34 -7.58
N GLN A 89 5.25 17.32 -8.83
CA GLN A 89 4.02 18.02 -9.15
C GLN A 89 2.84 17.30 -8.48
N PRO A 90 1.96 18.00 -7.74
CA PRO A 90 0.91 17.36 -6.94
C PRO A 90 0.03 16.39 -7.73
N HIS A 91 -0.36 16.75 -8.96
CA HIS A 91 -1.17 15.89 -9.81
C HIS A 91 -0.43 14.60 -10.22
N TRP A 92 0.87 14.68 -10.51
CA TRP A 92 1.69 13.53 -10.87
C TRP A 92 1.95 12.63 -9.66
N PHE A 93 2.17 13.23 -8.48
CA PHE A 93 2.30 12.50 -7.23
C PHE A 93 1.01 11.73 -6.89
N ILE A 94 -0.15 12.39 -6.88
CA ILE A 94 -1.45 11.75 -6.62
C ILE A 94 -1.69 10.59 -7.57
N ALA A 95 -1.47 10.80 -8.87
CA ALA A 95 -1.67 9.76 -9.88
C ALA A 95 -0.80 8.54 -9.59
N ARG A 96 0.48 8.72 -9.29
CA ARG A 96 1.41 7.60 -9.00
C ARG A 96 1.02 6.82 -7.75
N GLU A 97 0.64 7.50 -6.68
CA GLU A 97 0.22 6.83 -5.44
C GLU A 97 -1.07 6.02 -5.65
N VAL A 98 -2.07 6.60 -6.31
CA VAL A 98 -3.34 5.91 -6.59
C VAL A 98 -3.13 4.73 -7.54
N ILE A 99 -2.40 4.93 -8.65
CA ILE A 99 -2.13 3.87 -9.62
C ILE A 99 -1.29 2.76 -8.97
N GLY A 100 -0.26 3.11 -8.19
CA GLY A 100 0.58 2.16 -7.48
C GLY A 100 -0.23 1.30 -6.51
N MET A 101 -1.13 1.92 -5.74
CA MET A 101 -2.01 1.20 -4.82
C MET A 101 -2.97 0.27 -5.55
N LEU A 102 -3.63 0.73 -6.61
CA LEU A 102 -4.54 -0.10 -7.40
C LEU A 102 -3.80 -1.27 -8.06
N PHE A 103 -2.62 -1.01 -8.61
CA PHE A 103 -1.77 -2.04 -9.19
C PHE A 103 -1.40 -3.12 -8.17
N MET A 104 -0.92 -2.72 -6.98
CA MET A 104 -0.57 -3.67 -5.92
C MET A 104 -1.80 -4.43 -5.39
N MET A 105 -2.95 -3.76 -5.29
CA MET A 105 -4.20 -4.41 -4.90
C MET A 105 -4.57 -5.55 -5.85
N VAL A 106 -4.53 -5.29 -7.16
CA VAL A 106 -4.82 -6.30 -8.18
C VAL A 106 -3.81 -7.43 -8.15
N LEU A 107 -2.52 -7.12 -8.08
CA LEU A 107 -1.45 -8.10 -8.05
C LEU A 107 -1.60 -9.07 -6.87
N TYR A 108 -1.85 -8.54 -5.67
CA TYR A 108 -2.02 -9.34 -4.46
C TYR A 108 -3.32 -10.11 -4.45
N TRP A 109 -4.41 -9.52 -4.94
CA TRP A 109 -5.67 -10.22 -5.09
C TRP A 109 -5.55 -11.43 -6.03
N VAL A 110 -4.86 -11.26 -7.17
CA VAL A 110 -4.57 -12.36 -8.10
C VAL A 110 -3.71 -13.43 -7.44
N PHE A 111 -2.67 -13.03 -6.69
CA PHE A 111 -1.82 -13.96 -5.96
C PHE A 111 -2.61 -14.82 -4.96
N ILE A 112 -3.43 -14.18 -4.11
CA ILE A 112 -4.28 -14.87 -3.12
C ILE A 112 -5.26 -15.83 -3.81
N LYS A 113 -5.90 -15.37 -4.90
CA LYS A 113 -6.83 -16.19 -5.66
C LYS A 113 -6.14 -17.43 -6.24
N ARG A 114 -4.94 -17.28 -6.79
CA ARG A 114 -4.15 -18.41 -7.33
C ARG A 114 -3.73 -19.37 -6.23
N GLN A 115 -3.27 -18.89 -5.08
CA GLN A 115 -2.94 -19.75 -3.95
C GLN A 115 -4.14 -20.59 -3.48
N ASN A 116 -5.33 -20.01 -3.42
CA ASN A 116 -6.56 -20.72 -3.07
C ASN A 116 -6.97 -21.79 -4.11
N VAL A 117 -6.58 -21.63 -5.38
CA VAL A 117 -6.82 -22.62 -6.44
C VAL A 117 -5.85 -23.79 -6.30
N CYS A 118 -4.55 -23.52 -6.14
CA CYS A 118 -3.53 -24.55 -5.92
C CYS A 118 -3.86 -25.45 -4.70
N ASP A 119 -4.44 -24.87 -3.65
CA ASP A 119 -4.84 -25.64 -2.45
C ASP A 119 -6.00 -26.60 -2.68
N ARG A 120 -6.91 -26.29 -3.63
CA ARG A 120 -8.13 -27.07 -3.86
C ARG A 120 -7.91 -28.28 -4.77
N SER A 121 -6.93 -28.21 -5.67
CA SER A 121 -6.68 -29.24 -6.66
C SER A 121 -5.20 -29.31 -7.01
N PRO A 122 -4.49 -30.40 -6.67
CA PRO A 122 -3.09 -30.59 -7.06
C PRO A 122 -2.90 -30.76 -8.58
N ALA A 123 -3.98 -30.94 -9.35
CA ALA A 123 -3.95 -30.97 -10.81
C ALA A 123 -4.00 -29.56 -11.45
N ASP A 124 -4.43 -28.54 -10.69
CA ASP A 124 -4.55 -27.15 -11.13
C ASP A 124 -3.48 -26.23 -10.50
N ALA A 125 -2.53 -26.83 -9.77
CA ALA A 125 -1.47 -26.16 -9.03
C ALA A 125 -0.31 -25.69 -9.91
#